data_AF-A0A8C4YWG9-F1
#
_entry.id   AF-A0A8C4YWG9-F1
#
_cell.length_a   1.000
_cell.length_b   1.000
_cell.length_c   1.000
_cell.angle_alpha   90.00
_cell.angle_beta   90.00
_cell.angle_gamma   90.00
#
_symmetry.space_group_name_H-M   'P 1'
#
loop_
_entity.id
_entity.type
_entity.pdbx_description
1 polymer ?
#
loop_
_entity_poly.entity_id
_entity_poly.type
_entity_poly.pdbx_seq_one_letter_code
_entity_poly.pdbx_strand_id
1 'polypeptide(L)'
;MLSSLLRSALVLAAVCCLTSAETVITCEGRMQRLSCDQGVVSVLTVAYGRTDRQTCSEGKPSGQLANTRCSQSGALEALANRCNGKKVCEVDKAIFSDPCPDTYKYIQTTYTCLPAHHVVACEDSEVELFCDSGQTIALIGAFYGRADRTTCIQGVPDGQFNNITCSTPTANQVVTERCNGKSRCSVYAVNSVFQDACYGTTKYLELAYSCEYPL
;
A
#
# COMPACT_ATOMS: atom_id res chain seq x y z
N MET A 1 25.06 17.26 -55.17
CA MET A 1 24.99 16.05 -54.32
C MET A 1 25.43 16.47 -52.93
N LEU A 2 24.47 16.78 -52.06
CA LEU A 2 24.09 15.96 -50.89
C LEU A 2 25.33 15.69 -49.99
N SER A 3 25.39 16.02 -48.71
CA SER A 3 24.32 16.30 -47.74
C SER A 3 24.94 16.65 -46.37
N SER A 4 24.34 17.63 -45.69
CA SER A 4 23.99 17.70 -44.24
C SER A 4 25.08 17.38 -43.20
N LEU A 5 25.58 18.35 -42.42
CA LEU A 5 24.92 18.91 -41.21
C LEU A 5 24.12 17.87 -40.44
N LEU A 6 24.68 17.29 -39.37
CA LEU A 6 23.94 16.77 -38.21
C LEU A 6 24.94 16.38 -37.11
N ARG A 7 25.49 17.38 -36.42
CA ARG A 7 25.99 17.22 -35.06
C ARG A 7 24.95 17.82 -34.12
N SER A 8 24.70 17.14 -33.01
CA SER A 8 23.82 17.54 -31.91
C SER A 8 22.35 17.09 -32.02
N ALA A 9 22.12 15.78 -32.04
CA ALA A 9 20.95 15.27 -31.35
C ALA A 9 21.31 15.25 -29.85
N LEU A 10 20.95 16.30 -29.12
CA LEU A 10 20.80 16.21 -27.67
C LEU A 10 19.78 15.09 -27.43
N VAL A 11 20.26 13.94 -26.96
CA VAL A 11 19.40 12.93 -26.38
C VAL A 11 18.85 13.55 -25.11
N LEU A 12 17.68 14.17 -25.20
CA LEU A 12 16.78 14.30 -24.07
C LEU A 12 16.38 12.87 -23.70
N ALA A 13 17.27 12.19 -22.97
CA ALA A 13 16.86 11.12 -22.10
C ALA A 13 16.08 11.80 -20.97
N ALA A 14 14.84 12.15 -21.27
CA ALA A 14 13.81 12.05 -20.25
C ALA A 14 13.84 10.58 -19.86
N VAL A 15 14.61 10.26 -18.83
CA VAL A 15 14.40 9.07 -18.01
C VAL A 15 13.04 9.33 -17.38
N CYS A 16 11.99 9.12 -18.18
CA CYS A 16 10.69 8.82 -17.65
C CYS A 16 10.96 7.55 -16.86
N CYS A 17 11.10 7.69 -15.55
CA CYS A 17 10.92 6.60 -14.61
C CYS A 17 9.52 6.06 -14.86
N LEU A 18 9.37 5.25 -15.91
CA LEU A 18 8.21 4.42 -16.15
C LEU A 18 8.28 3.38 -15.05
N THR A 19 7.70 3.71 -13.90
CA THR A 19 7.47 2.79 -12.79
C THR A 19 6.63 1.65 -13.36
N SER A 20 7.27 0.57 -13.78
CA SER A 20 6.59 -0.53 -14.45
C SER A 20 5.61 -1.18 -13.48
N ALA A 21 4.36 -1.33 -13.92
CA ALA A 21 3.38 -2.04 -13.13
C ALA A 21 3.76 -3.54 -13.06
N GLU A 22 3.70 -4.11 -11.87
CA GLU A 22 3.95 -5.52 -11.59
C GLU A 22 2.64 -6.23 -11.27
N THR A 23 2.51 -7.49 -11.68
CA THR A 23 1.35 -8.33 -11.33
C THR A 23 1.78 -9.50 -10.46
N VAL A 24 1.11 -9.64 -9.31
CA VAL A 24 1.32 -10.71 -8.34
C VAL A 24 0.05 -11.55 -8.23
N ILE A 25 0.23 -12.87 -8.24
CA ILE A 25 -0.85 -13.84 -8.02
C ILE A 25 -0.60 -14.56 -6.69
N THR A 26 -1.56 -14.46 -5.77
CA THR A 26 -1.54 -15.13 -4.47
C THR A 26 -2.69 -16.12 -4.38
N CYS A 27 -2.37 -17.42 -4.32
CA CYS A 27 -3.38 -18.46 -4.14
C CYS A 27 -4.01 -18.43 -2.75
N GLU A 28 -5.27 -18.84 -2.63
CA GLU A 28 -5.97 -18.91 -1.35
C GLU A 28 -5.21 -19.71 -0.28
N GLY A 29 -5.18 -19.18 0.95
CA GLY A 29 -4.43 -19.74 2.07
C GLY A 29 -2.96 -19.29 2.14
N ARG A 30 -2.50 -18.46 1.20
CA ARG A 30 -1.20 -17.79 1.27
C ARG A 30 -1.38 -16.32 1.63
N MET A 31 -0.34 -15.75 2.23
CA MET A 31 -0.22 -14.32 2.50
C MET A 31 0.22 -13.61 1.21
N GLN A 32 -0.47 -12.53 0.85
CA GLN A 32 -0.03 -11.70 -0.27
C GLN A 32 1.04 -10.74 0.23
N ARG A 33 2.13 -10.61 -0.54
CA ARG A 33 3.23 -9.68 -0.30
C ARG A 33 3.48 -8.80 -1.52
N LEU A 34 3.41 -7.49 -1.34
CA LEU A 34 3.81 -6.46 -2.33
C LEU A 34 5.01 -5.71 -1.75
N SER A 35 6.01 -5.39 -2.57
CA SER A 35 7.25 -4.78 -2.07
C SER A 35 7.86 -3.83 -3.08
N CYS A 36 8.37 -2.70 -2.60
CA CYS A 36 9.11 -1.73 -3.39
C CYS A 36 10.51 -1.56 -2.83
N ASP A 37 11.54 -1.78 -3.67
CA ASP A 37 12.93 -1.49 -3.31
C ASP A 37 13.15 0.02 -3.17
N GLN A 38 12.49 0.79 -4.03
CA GLN A 38 12.48 2.25 -4.02
C GLN A 38 11.04 2.74 -4.13
N GLY A 39 10.71 3.79 -3.37
CA GLY A 39 9.35 4.32 -3.31
C GLY A 39 8.41 3.47 -2.46
N VAL A 40 7.12 3.52 -2.78
CA VAL A 40 6.05 2.87 -2.02
C VAL A 40 5.02 2.24 -2.93
N VAL A 41 4.35 1.20 -2.43
CA VAL A 41 3.30 0.48 -3.13
C VAL A 41 2.14 1.42 -3.47
N SER A 42 1.69 1.38 -4.72
CA SER A 42 0.44 1.95 -5.20
C SER A 42 -0.33 0.88 -5.96
N VAL A 43 -1.43 0.42 -5.38
CA VAL A 43 -2.27 -0.62 -5.95
C VAL A 43 -3.10 -0.04 -7.09
N LEU A 44 -3.00 -0.67 -8.27
CA LEU A 44 -3.70 -0.23 -9.49
C LEU A 44 -4.97 -1.03 -9.72
N THR A 45 -4.89 -2.36 -9.67
CA THR A 45 -6.04 -3.25 -9.86
C THR A 45 -5.95 -4.45 -8.94
N VAL A 46 -7.11 -4.98 -8.55
CA VAL A 46 -7.24 -6.18 -7.74
C VAL A 46 -8.43 -7.00 -8.22
N ALA A 47 -8.21 -8.29 -8.46
CA ALA A 47 -9.25 -9.27 -8.64
C ALA A 47 -9.11 -10.34 -7.54
N TYR A 48 -10.12 -10.48 -6.68
CA TYR A 48 -10.21 -11.56 -5.71
C TYR A 48 -11.36 -12.49 -6.07
N GLY A 49 -11.06 -13.78 -6.27
CA GLY A 49 -12.05 -14.77 -6.70
C GLY A 49 -11.40 -15.84 -7.57
N ARG A 50 -12.06 -16.19 -8.68
CA ARG A 50 -11.53 -17.08 -9.72
C ARG A 50 -12.11 -16.68 -11.08
N THR A 51 -11.21 -16.40 -12.03
CA THR A 51 -11.52 -15.99 -13.40
C THR A 51 -11.14 -17.04 -14.44
N ASP A 52 -10.34 -18.04 -14.07
CA ASP A 52 -9.94 -19.16 -14.94
C ASP A 52 -9.71 -20.48 -14.17
N ARG A 53 -9.54 -21.59 -14.89
CA ARG A 53 -9.36 -22.94 -14.30
C ARG A 53 -7.90 -23.35 -14.04
N GLN A 54 -6.93 -22.58 -14.53
CA GLN A 54 -5.51 -22.91 -14.54
C GLN A 54 -4.76 -22.25 -13.38
N THR A 55 -5.05 -20.99 -13.11
CA THR A 55 -4.42 -20.21 -12.03
C THR A 55 -4.69 -20.88 -10.69
N CYS A 56 -3.63 -21.16 -9.93
CA CYS A 56 -3.70 -21.81 -8.62
C CYS A 56 -4.49 -23.13 -8.63
N SER A 57 -4.32 -23.96 -9.66
CA SER A 57 -5.08 -25.21 -9.85
C SER A 57 -4.40 -26.48 -9.32
N GLU A 58 -3.10 -26.42 -9.04
CA GLU A 58 -2.31 -27.58 -8.64
C GLU A 58 -2.89 -28.27 -7.39
N GLY A 59 -3.15 -29.58 -7.50
CA GLY A 59 -3.68 -30.40 -6.41
C GLY A 59 -5.14 -30.11 -6.03
N LYS A 60 -5.89 -29.31 -6.82
CA LYS A 60 -7.28 -28.95 -6.51
C LYS A 60 -8.30 -29.80 -7.26
N PRO A 61 -9.40 -30.24 -6.60
CA PRO A 61 -10.50 -30.93 -7.28
C PRO A 61 -11.13 -30.08 -8.38
N SER A 62 -11.53 -30.71 -9.48
CA SER A 62 -12.14 -30.03 -10.64
C SER A 62 -13.39 -29.21 -10.30
N GLY A 63 -14.14 -29.63 -9.27
CA GLY A 63 -15.31 -28.91 -8.74
C GLY A 63 -14.95 -27.54 -8.15
N GLN A 64 -13.85 -27.44 -7.40
CA GLN A 64 -13.39 -26.18 -6.81
C GLN A 64 -12.85 -25.18 -7.85
N LEU A 65 -12.54 -25.66 -9.06
CA LEU A 65 -12.03 -24.87 -10.18
C LEU A 65 -13.13 -24.51 -11.20
N ALA A 66 -14.37 -24.96 -10.99
CA ALA A 66 -15.42 -24.85 -12.00
C ALA A 66 -16.01 -23.44 -12.13
N ASN A 67 -16.14 -22.72 -11.03
CA ASN A 67 -16.68 -21.38 -11.02
C ASN A 67 -15.60 -20.34 -11.39
N THR A 68 -15.55 -19.97 -12.67
CA THR A 68 -14.65 -18.95 -13.21
C THR A 68 -15.31 -17.57 -13.38
N ARG A 69 -16.52 -17.41 -12.82
CA ARG A 69 -17.22 -16.12 -12.76
C ARG A 69 -17.35 -15.67 -11.31
N CYS A 70 -16.31 -15.94 -10.53
CA CYS A 70 -16.24 -15.58 -9.14
C CYS A 70 -15.36 -14.33 -8.99
N SER A 71 -15.94 -13.25 -8.51
CA SER A 71 -15.22 -12.00 -8.23
C SER A 71 -15.89 -11.26 -7.08
N GLN A 72 -15.08 -10.69 -6.19
CA GLN A 72 -15.53 -9.84 -5.10
C GLN A 72 -15.51 -8.36 -5.52
N SER A 73 -16.60 -7.65 -5.26
CA SER A 73 -16.70 -6.20 -5.44
C SER A 73 -16.03 -5.45 -4.29
N GLY A 74 -15.18 -4.46 -4.59
CA GLY A 74 -14.48 -3.67 -3.57
C GLY A 74 -13.09 -4.21 -3.19
N ALA A 75 -12.59 -5.23 -3.89
CA ALA A 75 -11.27 -5.81 -3.63
C ALA A 75 -10.14 -4.78 -3.75
N LEU A 76 -10.25 -3.88 -4.73
CA LEU A 76 -9.29 -2.80 -4.93
C LEU A 76 -9.21 -1.89 -3.72
N GLU A 77 -10.35 -1.37 -3.25
CA GLU A 77 -10.41 -0.48 -2.08
C GLU A 77 -9.90 -1.18 -0.82
N ALA A 78 -10.33 -2.42 -0.58
CA ALA A 78 -9.90 -3.21 0.57
C ALA A 78 -8.37 -3.40 0.62
N LEU A 79 -7.74 -3.73 -0.51
CA LEU A 79 -6.29 -3.90 -0.57
C LEU A 79 -5.54 -2.57 -0.58
N ALA A 80 -6.01 -1.57 -1.35
CA ALA A 80 -5.38 -0.25 -1.45
C ALA A 80 -5.34 0.44 -0.08
N ASN A 81 -6.42 0.38 0.70
CA ASN A 81 -6.47 0.92 2.06
C ASN A 81 -5.46 0.25 3.02
N ARG A 82 -5.00 -0.97 2.70
CA ARG A 82 -4.01 -1.71 3.50
C ARG A 82 -2.59 -1.51 2.99
N CYS A 83 -2.41 -1.32 1.68
CA CYS A 83 -1.10 -1.40 1.04
C CYS A 83 -0.55 -0.08 0.52
N ASN A 84 -1.40 0.88 0.13
CA ASN A 84 -0.91 2.12 -0.47
C ASN A 84 -0.03 2.89 0.52
N GLY A 85 1.11 3.36 0.04
CA GLY A 85 2.08 4.12 0.84
C GLY A 85 3.02 3.27 1.69
N LYS A 86 2.90 1.93 1.69
CA LYS A 86 3.86 1.04 2.38
C LYS A 86 5.02 0.68 1.47
N LYS A 87 6.21 0.49 2.05
CA LYS A 87 7.33 -0.15 1.33
C LYS A 87 7.10 -1.64 1.12
N VAL A 88 6.57 -2.30 2.14
CA VAL A 88 6.20 -3.72 2.11
C VAL A 88 4.77 -3.82 2.63
N CYS A 89 3.89 -4.42 1.85
CA CYS A 89 2.53 -4.74 2.27
C CYS A 89 2.37 -6.25 2.35
N GLU A 90 2.04 -6.75 3.53
CA GLU A 90 1.65 -8.14 3.74
C GLU A 90 0.22 -8.20 4.26
N VAL A 91 -0.65 -8.93 3.55
CA VAL A 91 -2.06 -9.06 3.94
C VAL A 91 -2.54 -10.50 3.83
N ASP A 92 -3.38 -10.89 4.78
CA ASP A 92 -4.15 -12.13 4.75
C ASP A 92 -5.45 -11.96 3.95
N LYS A 93 -6.01 -13.06 3.43
CA LYS A 93 -7.31 -13.05 2.74
C LYS A 93 -8.46 -12.50 3.58
N ALA A 94 -8.33 -12.46 4.91
CA ALA A 94 -9.33 -11.95 5.84
C ALA A 94 -9.76 -10.49 5.59
N ILE A 95 -9.01 -9.73 4.78
CA ILE A 95 -9.43 -8.38 4.36
C ILE A 95 -10.54 -8.40 3.30
N PHE A 96 -10.80 -9.55 2.67
CA PHE A 96 -11.83 -9.72 1.65
C PHE A 96 -12.99 -10.59 2.17
N SER A 97 -14.23 -10.22 1.81
CA SER A 97 -15.39 -11.10 1.99
C SER A 97 -15.36 -12.25 0.98
N ASP A 98 -15.80 -13.46 1.34
CA ASP A 98 -15.83 -14.59 0.39
C ASP A 98 -16.95 -14.41 -0.66
N PRO A 99 -16.62 -14.21 -1.95
CA PRO A 99 -17.62 -14.03 -3.00
C PRO A 99 -18.27 -15.34 -3.48
N CYS A 100 -17.63 -16.48 -3.23
CA CYS A 100 -18.06 -17.78 -3.76
C CYS A 100 -17.55 -18.93 -2.87
N PRO A 101 -18.36 -19.36 -1.89
CA PRO A 101 -18.06 -20.54 -1.09
C PRO A 101 -17.75 -21.76 -1.97
N ASP A 102 -16.92 -22.67 -1.46
CA ASP A 102 -16.48 -23.92 -2.11
C ASP A 102 -15.67 -23.77 -3.42
N THR A 103 -15.47 -22.55 -3.90
CA THR A 103 -14.55 -22.26 -5.01
C THR A 103 -13.19 -21.89 -4.44
N TYR A 104 -12.12 -22.53 -4.95
CA TYR A 104 -10.75 -22.21 -4.53
C TYR A 104 -10.30 -20.94 -5.23
N LYS A 105 -9.98 -19.88 -4.49
CA LYS A 105 -9.76 -18.53 -5.05
C LYS A 105 -8.28 -18.17 -5.18
N TYR A 106 -8.02 -17.03 -5.79
CA TYR A 106 -6.74 -16.34 -5.79
C TYR A 106 -6.96 -14.83 -5.82
N ILE A 107 -5.93 -14.11 -5.39
CA ILE A 107 -5.82 -12.66 -5.54
C ILE A 107 -4.89 -12.41 -6.73
N GLN A 108 -5.34 -11.66 -7.71
CA GLN A 108 -4.49 -11.11 -8.76
C GLN A 108 -4.43 -9.60 -8.55
N THR A 109 -3.23 -9.09 -8.26
CA THR A 109 -3.01 -7.67 -7.97
C THR A 109 -2.00 -7.11 -8.95
N THR A 110 -2.36 -5.99 -9.59
CA THR A 110 -1.41 -5.15 -10.31
C THR A 110 -1.09 -3.92 -9.45
N TYR A 111 0.18 -3.64 -9.23
CA TYR A 111 0.65 -2.50 -8.45
C TYR A 111 1.87 -1.85 -9.11
N THR A 112 2.22 -0.64 -8.68
CA THR A 112 3.45 0.04 -9.08
C THR A 112 4.13 0.64 -7.85
N CYS A 113 5.39 1.03 -8.00
CA CYS A 113 6.16 1.68 -6.95
C CYS A 113 6.30 3.17 -7.26
N LEU A 114 5.64 4.01 -6.47
CA LEU A 114 5.69 5.46 -6.63
C LEU A 114 6.89 6.04 -5.87
N PRO A 115 7.69 6.92 -6.47
CA PRO A 115 8.66 7.73 -5.74
C PRO A 115 7.93 8.57 -4.69
N ALA A 116 8.29 8.40 -3.42
CA ALA A 116 7.63 9.06 -2.31
C ALA A 116 8.56 9.19 -1.10
N HIS A 117 8.26 10.18 -0.26
CA HIS A 117 8.76 10.20 1.10
C HIS A 117 7.99 9.15 1.90
N HIS A 118 8.70 8.25 2.58
CA HIS A 118 8.13 7.23 3.48
C HIS A 118 8.63 7.50 4.89
N VAL A 119 7.70 7.60 5.84
CA VAL A 119 8.01 7.98 7.22
C VAL A 119 7.25 7.11 8.21
N VAL A 120 7.94 6.75 9.30
CA VAL A 120 7.39 6.02 10.43
C VAL A 120 7.58 6.84 11.71
N ALA A 121 6.53 6.99 12.50
CA ALA A 121 6.56 7.55 13.84
C ALA A 121 5.95 6.56 14.84
N CYS A 122 6.67 6.26 15.90
CA CYS A 122 6.18 5.39 16.96
C CYS A 122 5.07 6.07 17.76
N GLU A 123 4.23 5.30 18.46
CA GLU A 123 3.21 5.85 19.37
C GLU A 123 3.83 6.90 20.31
N ASP A 124 3.09 7.98 20.54
CA ASP A 124 3.49 9.16 21.32
C ASP A 124 4.62 10.02 20.69
N SER A 125 5.01 9.76 19.44
CA SER A 125 5.96 10.59 18.68
C SER A 125 5.25 11.52 17.69
N GLU A 126 5.94 12.59 17.28
CA GLU A 126 5.52 13.52 16.22
C GLU A 126 6.34 13.30 14.94
N VAL A 127 5.69 13.40 13.79
CA VAL A 127 6.35 13.48 12.48
C VAL A 127 6.02 14.81 11.80
N GLU A 128 7.03 15.43 11.19
CA GLU A 128 6.87 16.59 10.31
C GLU A 128 7.05 16.16 8.85
N LEU A 129 6.04 16.46 8.04
CA LEU A 129 6.08 16.36 6.58
C LEU A 129 6.51 17.71 6.02
N PHE A 130 7.38 17.68 5.02
CA PHE A 130 7.91 18.88 4.39
C PHE A 130 8.08 18.70 2.89
N CYS A 131 7.77 19.77 2.15
CA CYS A 131 8.03 19.93 0.73
C CYS A 131 8.75 21.26 0.49
N ASP A 132 9.60 21.29 -0.53
CA ASP A 132 10.36 22.48 -0.90
C ASP A 132 9.45 23.61 -1.44
N SER A 133 10.04 24.80 -1.57
CA SER A 133 9.31 26.02 -1.91
C SER A 133 8.50 25.87 -3.21
N GLY A 134 7.20 26.14 -3.12
CA GLY A 134 6.26 26.07 -4.25
C GLY A 134 5.61 24.71 -4.45
N GLN A 135 6.02 23.68 -3.71
CA GLN A 135 5.37 22.37 -3.71
C GLN A 135 4.43 22.21 -2.51
N THR A 136 3.48 21.31 -2.65
CA THR A 136 2.52 20.94 -1.62
C THR A 136 2.48 19.43 -1.43
N ILE A 137 2.15 19.02 -0.21
CA ILE A 137 2.02 17.62 0.19
C ILE A 137 0.81 17.01 -0.52
N ALA A 138 1.03 15.87 -1.18
CA ALA A 138 -0.01 14.97 -1.66
C ALA A 138 0.18 13.60 -0.99
N LEU A 139 -0.73 13.26 -0.06
CA LEU A 139 -0.69 11.99 0.64
C LEU A 139 -0.99 10.82 -0.31
N ILE A 140 -0.14 9.79 -0.26
CA ILE A 140 -0.31 8.54 -1.02
C ILE A 140 -0.98 7.48 -0.15
N GLY A 141 -0.60 7.42 1.13
CA GLY A 141 -1.22 6.50 2.09
C GLY A 141 -0.75 6.78 3.51
N ALA A 142 -1.60 6.46 4.47
CA ALA A 142 -1.33 6.52 5.90
C ALA A 142 -1.97 5.34 6.64
N PHE A 143 -1.27 4.87 7.66
CA PHE A 143 -1.62 3.75 8.50
C PHE A 143 -1.33 4.11 9.95
N TYR A 144 -2.29 3.88 10.84
CA TYR A 144 -2.04 3.91 12.28
C TYR A 144 -2.51 2.59 12.89
N GLY A 145 -1.62 1.91 13.59
CA GLY A 145 -1.88 0.56 14.08
C GLY A 145 -0.59 -0.22 14.30
N ARG A 146 -0.65 -1.53 14.10
CA ARG A 146 0.52 -2.41 14.06
C ARG A 146 0.33 -3.49 13.02
N ALA A 147 1.25 -3.55 12.05
CA ALA A 147 1.26 -4.55 10.99
C ALA A 147 2.40 -5.57 11.13
N ASP A 148 3.34 -5.37 12.06
CA ASP A 148 4.50 -6.24 12.25
C ASP A 148 5.07 -6.19 13.69
N ARG A 149 5.97 -7.13 14.00
CA ARG A 149 6.59 -7.32 15.32
C ARG A 149 7.98 -6.68 15.46
N THR A 150 8.38 -5.82 14.52
CA THR A 150 9.75 -5.29 14.42
C THR A 150 9.79 -3.76 14.46
N THR A 151 8.75 -3.10 13.94
CA THR A 151 8.62 -1.64 13.92
C THR A 151 8.25 -1.13 15.30
N CYS A 152 8.98 -0.11 15.77
CA CYS A 152 8.70 0.59 17.02
C CYS A 152 8.56 -0.37 18.23
N ILE A 153 9.55 -1.22 18.46
CA ILE A 153 9.56 -2.20 19.56
C ILE A 153 10.52 -1.86 20.70
N GLN A 154 11.36 -0.83 20.53
CA GLN A 154 12.35 -0.48 21.54
C GLN A 154 11.66 0.00 22.82
N GLY A 155 11.93 -0.69 23.94
CA GLY A 155 11.34 -0.36 25.25
C GLY A 155 9.86 -0.77 25.39
N VAL A 156 9.29 -1.48 24.41
CA VAL A 156 7.91 -1.96 24.47
C VAL A 156 7.86 -3.29 25.22
N PRO A 157 6.98 -3.45 26.24
CA PRO A 157 6.83 -4.72 26.94
C PRO A 157 6.39 -5.86 26.01
N ASP A 158 6.86 -7.07 26.34
CA ASP A 158 6.46 -8.29 25.65
C ASP A 158 4.93 -8.44 25.63
N GLY A 159 4.40 -8.82 24.47
CA GLY A 159 2.96 -8.95 24.26
C GLY A 159 2.31 -7.77 23.55
N GLN A 160 2.77 -6.53 23.79
CA GLN A 160 2.13 -5.33 23.22
C GLN A 160 2.39 -5.13 21.72
N PHE A 161 3.33 -5.88 21.15
CA PHE A 161 3.61 -5.90 19.71
C PHE A 161 3.14 -7.17 18.99
N ASN A 162 2.36 -8.04 19.65
CA ASN A 162 1.95 -9.31 19.06
C ASN A 162 0.75 -9.20 18.10
N ASN A 163 -0.13 -8.23 18.30
CA ASN A 163 -1.30 -8.01 17.46
C ASN A 163 -0.91 -7.22 16.20
N ILE A 164 -0.55 -7.96 15.15
CA ILE A 164 -0.11 -7.42 13.85
C ILE A 164 -1.26 -7.21 12.86
N THR A 165 -2.50 -7.39 13.30
CA THR A 165 -3.70 -7.11 12.49
C THR A 165 -4.37 -5.81 12.94
N CYS A 166 -3.73 -5.03 13.81
CA CYS A 166 -4.29 -3.80 14.33
C CYS A 166 -4.18 -2.67 13.30
N SER A 167 -5.30 -2.00 13.04
CA SER A 167 -5.32 -0.83 12.18
C SER A 167 -6.56 0.02 12.41
N THR A 168 -6.41 1.34 12.41
CA THR A 168 -7.53 2.27 12.39
C THR A 168 -7.95 2.56 10.94
N PRO A 169 -9.27 2.59 10.65
CA PRO A 169 -9.76 2.84 9.29
C PRO A 169 -9.65 4.31 8.87
N THR A 170 -9.46 5.24 9.81
CA THR A 170 -9.51 6.68 9.60
C THR A 170 -8.16 7.32 9.29
N ALA A 171 -7.05 6.56 9.34
CA ALA A 171 -5.70 7.13 9.22
C ALA A 171 -5.49 7.95 7.94
N ASN A 172 -5.89 7.41 6.79
CA ASN A 172 -5.80 8.13 5.50
C ASN A 172 -6.59 9.44 5.51
N GLN A 173 -7.84 9.40 5.96
CA GLN A 173 -8.71 10.58 6.01
C GLN A 173 -8.12 11.66 6.92
N VAL A 174 -7.73 11.29 8.14
CA VAL A 174 -7.20 12.21 9.15
C VAL A 174 -5.94 12.93 8.64
N VAL A 175 -4.99 12.19 8.04
CA VAL A 175 -3.76 12.80 7.53
C VAL A 175 -4.04 13.62 6.27
N THR A 176 -4.93 13.16 5.38
CA THR A 176 -5.34 13.89 4.16
C THR A 176 -5.90 15.26 4.51
N GLU A 177 -6.92 15.30 5.38
CA GLU A 177 -7.58 16.54 5.81
C GLU A 177 -6.61 17.49 6.52
N ARG A 178 -5.62 16.93 7.23
CA ARG A 178 -4.64 17.71 8.00
C ARG A 178 -3.50 18.26 7.14
N CYS A 179 -3.01 17.51 6.15
CA CYS A 179 -1.72 17.78 5.50
C CYS A 179 -1.78 18.10 4.01
N ASN A 180 -2.75 17.60 3.26
CA ASN A 180 -2.75 17.81 1.81
C ASN A 180 -2.83 19.30 1.45
N GLY A 181 -2.09 19.70 0.43
CA GLY A 181 -2.04 21.09 -0.05
C GLY A 181 -1.16 22.03 0.80
N LYS A 182 -0.54 21.54 1.89
CA LYS A 182 0.41 22.33 2.70
C LYS A 182 1.85 22.02 2.28
N SER A 183 2.77 22.96 2.46
CA SER A 183 4.21 22.71 2.29
C SER A 183 4.86 22.09 3.54
N ARG A 184 4.22 22.23 4.71
CA ARG A 184 4.67 21.69 5.99
C ARG A 184 3.46 21.22 6.81
N CYS A 185 3.55 20.06 7.42
CA CYS A 185 2.48 19.51 8.26
C CYS A 185 3.05 18.62 9.37
N SER A 186 2.61 18.82 10.61
CA SER A 186 2.98 17.92 11.71
C SER A 186 1.82 17.06 12.17
N VAL A 187 2.11 15.79 12.45
CA VAL A 187 1.14 14.78 12.87
C VAL A 187 1.68 14.04 14.09
N TYR A 188 0.90 14.00 15.16
CA TYR A 188 1.20 13.22 16.36
C TYR A 188 0.60 11.82 16.24
N ALA A 189 1.40 10.78 16.47
CA ALA A 189 1.00 9.37 16.42
C ALA A 189 0.33 8.95 17.74
N VAL A 190 -0.88 9.46 17.99
CA VAL A 190 -1.61 9.25 19.24
C VAL A 190 -3.08 8.90 19.03
N ASN A 191 -3.68 8.21 20.00
CA ASN A 191 -5.06 7.73 19.95
C ASN A 191 -6.10 8.85 19.90
N SER A 192 -5.81 10.02 20.45
CA SER A 192 -6.72 11.19 20.35
C SER A 192 -6.83 11.74 18.93
N VAL A 193 -5.87 11.44 18.05
CA VAL A 193 -5.88 11.85 16.63
C VAL A 193 -6.51 10.77 15.75
N PHE A 194 -6.17 9.49 15.99
CA PHE A 194 -6.55 8.39 15.10
C PHE A 194 -7.63 7.45 15.64
N GLN A 195 -8.08 7.66 16.88
CA GLN A 195 -8.86 6.71 17.69
C GLN A 195 -8.03 5.46 18.06
N ASP A 196 -8.49 4.69 19.05
CA ASP A 196 -7.85 3.42 19.42
C ASP A 196 -8.70 2.24 18.95
N ALA A 197 -8.17 1.49 17.98
CA ALA A 197 -8.80 0.27 17.47
C ALA A 197 -8.34 -1.00 18.21
N CYS A 198 -7.28 -0.94 19.01
CA CYS A 198 -6.66 -2.14 19.59
C CYS A 198 -5.97 -1.85 20.94
N TYR A 199 -6.79 -1.67 21.99
CA TYR A 199 -6.31 -1.47 23.35
C TYR A 199 -5.26 -2.50 23.78
N GLY A 200 -4.18 -2.00 24.41
CA GLY A 200 -3.06 -2.82 24.88
C GLY A 200 -2.06 -3.23 23.79
N THR A 201 -2.28 -2.81 22.53
CA THR A 201 -1.29 -2.94 21.45
C THR A 201 -0.62 -1.60 21.23
N THR A 202 0.71 -1.57 21.33
CA THR A 202 1.50 -0.37 20.96
C THR A 202 1.41 -0.15 19.47
N LYS A 203 1.16 1.06 19.01
CA LYS A 203 0.96 1.37 17.59
C LYS A 203 2.13 2.15 17.00
N TYR A 204 2.07 2.37 15.71
CA TYR A 204 2.90 3.33 15.00
C TYR A 204 2.09 3.95 13.86
N LEU A 205 2.42 5.19 13.54
CA LEU A 205 2.01 5.86 12.32
C LEU A 205 3.03 5.53 11.24
N GLU A 206 2.57 5.02 10.11
CA GLU A 206 3.35 4.86 8.88
C GLU A 206 2.62 5.61 7.78
N LEU A 207 3.31 6.49 7.05
CA LEU A 207 2.71 7.24 5.96
C LEU A 207 3.69 7.44 4.81
N ALA A 208 3.14 7.77 3.66
CA ALA A 208 3.89 8.21 2.51
C ALA A 208 3.21 9.35 1.75
N TYR A 209 4.03 10.26 1.24
CA TYR A 209 3.57 11.44 0.49
C TYR A 209 4.52 11.82 -0.64
N SER A 210 3.98 12.45 -1.67
CA SER A 210 4.71 13.15 -2.73
C SER A 210 4.67 14.66 -2.51
N CYS A 211 5.63 15.36 -3.11
CA CYS A 211 5.64 16.82 -3.20
C CYS A 211 5.32 17.24 -4.63
N GLU A 212 4.20 17.94 -4.80
CA GLU A 212 3.63 18.27 -6.10
C GLU A 212 3.43 19.78 -6.24
N TYR A 213 3.66 20.31 -7.43
CA TYR A 213 3.30 21.69 -7.70
C TYR A 213 1.77 21.79 -7.79
N PRO A 214 1.13 22.68 -7.02
CA PRO A 214 -0.30 22.90 -7.11
C PRO A 214 -0.64 23.38 -8.52
N LEU A 215 -1.69 22.78 -9.12
CA LEU A 215 -2.22 23.15 -10.43
C LEU A 215 -2.94 24.50 -10.40
#